data_AF-A0A2S9QFW6-F1
#
_entry.id   AF-A0A2S9QFW6-F1
#
_cell.length_a   1.000
_cell.length_b   1.000
_cell.length_c   1.000
_cell.angle_alpha   90.00
_cell.angle_beta   90.00
_cell.angle_gamma   90.00
#
_symmetry.space_group_name_H-M   'P 1'
#
loop_
_entity.id
_entity.type
_entity.pdbx_description
1 polymer ?
#
loop_
_entity_poly.entity_id
_entity_poly.type
_entity_poly.pdbx_seq_one_letter_code
_entity_poly.pdbx_strand_id
1 'polypeptide(L)'
;MRRACMLRQFCLGLAALGLAFMAPVTSKAQEPDLIFRKSTVWKFLTPDDKLAVYGIDDPDVEGVACHFTVPEKGGLKGMFGVAEEVSDVSLACRQVGPIKFKEKFEQGALVYRQSRSLFFKKMQVVRGCDAKRNVLVYLVYTDKLIEGSPKNSTSSVPVMPWAGEPPQKCADFVTD
;
A
#
# COMPACT_ATOMS: atom_id res chain seq x y z
N MET A 1 -18.15 -4.54 -85.42
CA MET A 1 -18.06 -6.02 -85.32
C MET A 1 -17.91 -6.40 -83.85
N ARG A 2 -18.83 -7.24 -83.32
CA ARG A 2 -18.71 -8.24 -82.21
C ARG A 2 -18.06 -7.80 -80.88
N ARG A 3 -18.47 -8.16 -79.66
CA ARG A 3 -19.53 -8.96 -79.02
C ARG A 3 -19.31 -8.75 -77.50
N ALA A 4 -20.37 -8.85 -76.70
CA ALA A 4 -20.34 -8.89 -75.23
C ALA A 4 -19.63 -10.13 -74.66
N CYS A 5 -19.19 -10.07 -73.39
CA CYS A 5 -19.15 -11.16 -72.39
C CYS A 5 -18.63 -10.57 -71.05
N MET A 6 -19.38 -10.52 -69.94
CA MET A 6 -19.43 -11.55 -68.86
C MET A 6 -18.03 -11.94 -68.34
N LEU A 7 -17.70 -12.10 -67.06
CA LEU A 7 -18.43 -12.27 -65.79
C LEU A 7 -17.33 -12.50 -64.70
N ARG A 8 -17.59 -12.10 -63.44
CA ARG A 8 -17.00 -12.63 -62.17
C ARG A 8 -15.47 -12.64 -61.97
N GLN A 9 -15.01 -12.00 -60.89
CA GLN A 9 -14.50 -12.74 -59.72
C GLN A 9 -14.37 -11.80 -58.51
N PHE A 10 -15.07 -12.14 -57.43
CA PHE A 10 -14.87 -11.64 -56.07
C PHE A 10 -13.43 -11.96 -55.61
N CYS A 11 -12.69 -10.95 -55.15
CA CYS A 11 -11.56 -11.15 -54.23
C CYS A 11 -11.58 -10.02 -53.20
N LEU A 12 -12.16 -10.33 -52.03
CA LEU A 12 -11.95 -9.57 -50.79
C LEU A 12 -10.44 -9.57 -50.47
N GLY A 13 -9.81 -8.40 -50.51
CA GLY A 13 -8.48 -8.18 -49.94
C GLY A 13 -8.63 -7.46 -48.60
N LEU A 14 -8.35 -8.16 -47.49
CA LEU A 14 -8.32 -7.62 -46.14
C LEU A 14 -7.31 -6.45 -46.04
N ALA A 15 -7.81 -5.24 -45.79
CA ALA A 15 -6.98 -4.14 -45.30
C ALA A 15 -6.88 -4.26 -43.77
N ALA A 16 -5.66 -4.48 -43.30
CA ALA A 16 -5.30 -4.80 -41.92
C ALA A 16 -5.78 -3.74 -40.91
N LEU A 17 -6.62 -4.17 -39.96
CA LEU A 17 -6.89 -3.47 -38.71
C LEU A 17 -5.59 -3.49 -37.86
N GLY A 18 -4.92 -2.35 -37.76
CA GLY A 18 -3.91 -2.13 -36.72
C GLY A 18 -4.58 -1.97 -35.37
N LEU A 19 -4.86 -3.08 -34.67
CA LEU A 19 -5.20 -3.07 -33.25
C LEU A 19 -3.95 -2.70 -32.45
N ALA A 20 -3.81 -1.42 -32.12
CA ALA A 20 -2.90 -0.96 -31.08
C ALA A 20 -3.37 -1.57 -29.74
N PHE A 21 -2.67 -2.59 -29.27
CA PHE A 21 -2.80 -3.14 -27.93
C PHE A 21 -2.37 -2.05 -26.93
N MET A 22 -3.31 -1.25 -26.46
CA MET A 22 -3.13 -0.49 -25.21
C MET A 22 -3.17 -1.51 -24.07
N ALA A 23 -1.98 -1.94 -23.63
CA ALA A 23 -1.86 -2.70 -22.40
C ALA A 23 -2.36 -1.81 -21.23
N PRO A 24 -3.31 -2.28 -20.40
CA PRO A 24 -3.71 -1.55 -19.22
C PRO A 24 -2.52 -1.47 -18.26
N VAL A 25 -2.09 -0.24 -17.95
CA VAL A 25 -1.16 0.04 -16.86
C VAL A 25 -1.90 -0.31 -15.57
N THR A 26 -1.66 -1.49 -15.05
CA THR A 26 -2.19 -1.89 -13.74
C THR A 26 -1.40 -1.13 -12.68
N SER A 27 -2.04 -0.27 -11.91
CA SER A 27 -1.45 0.29 -10.68
C SER A 27 -1.02 -0.88 -9.81
N LYS A 28 0.29 -1.06 -9.63
CA LYS A 28 0.82 -2.00 -8.66
C LYS A 28 0.40 -1.51 -7.28
N ALA A 29 -0.45 -2.26 -6.59
CA ALA A 29 -0.54 -2.15 -5.15
C ALA A 29 0.88 -2.40 -4.62
N GLN A 30 1.46 -1.41 -3.93
CA GLN A 30 2.79 -1.55 -3.33
C GLN A 30 2.71 -2.70 -2.31
N GLU A 31 3.31 -3.84 -2.64
CA GLU A 31 3.48 -4.91 -1.66
C GLU A 31 4.50 -4.45 -0.62
N PRO A 32 4.26 -4.71 0.67
CA PRO A 32 5.15 -4.26 1.72
C PRO A 32 6.44 -5.08 1.70
N ASP A 33 7.58 -4.41 1.82
CA ASP A 33 8.88 -5.05 1.79
C ASP A 33 9.17 -5.72 3.13
N LEU A 34 9.24 -7.04 3.17
CA LEU A 34 9.65 -7.76 4.37
C LEU A 34 11.14 -7.52 4.64
N ILE A 35 11.46 -6.93 5.79
CA ILE A 35 12.83 -6.64 6.20
C ILE A 35 13.43 -7.80 7.00
N PHE A 36 12.75 -8.21 8.09
CA PHE A 36 13.17 -9.35 8.89
C PHE A 36 12.03 -9.92 9.73
N ARG A 37 12.28 -11.12 10.28
CA ARG A 37 11.42 -11.77 11.28
C ARG A 37 12.22 -12.13 12.52
N LYS A 38 11.59 -11.99 13.69
CA LYS A 38 12.17 -12.45 14.97
C LYS A 38 11.17 -13.32 15.74
N SER A 39 11.59 -14.51 16.16
CA SER A 39 10.77 -15.40 17.00
C SER A 39 10.54 -14.79 18.37
N THR A 40 9.30 -14.87 18.88
CA THR A 40 8.91 -14.39 20.21
C THR A 40 8.51 -15.51 21.16
N VAL A 41 7.82 -16.53 20.65
CA VAL A 41 7.38 -17.68 21.46
C VAL A 41 7.80 -18.96 20.76
N TRP A 42 8.68 -19.70 21.42
CA TRP A 42 9.13 -20.99 20.94
C TRP A 42 8.05 -22.06 21.12
N LYS A 43 7.88 -22.92 20.12
CA LYS A 43 6.95 -24.06 20.18
C LYS A 43 7.69 -25.36 19.83
N PHE A 44 7.50 -26.39 20.67
CA PHE A 44 8.29 -27.63 20.63
C PHE A 44 8.26 -28.36 19.28
N LEU A 45 7.08 -28.55 18.67
CA LEU A 45 6.88 -29.38 17.46
C LEU A 45 6.28 -28.62 16.27
N THR A 46 6.12 -27.31 16.39
CA THR A 46 5.37 -26.49 15.43
C THR A 46 6.07 -25.15 15.23
N PRO A 47 5.82 -24.42 14.14
CA PRO A 47 6.45 -23.12 13.92
C PRO A 47 6.26 -22.16 15.10
N ASP A 48 7.28 -21.39 15.43
CA ASP A 48 7.25 -20.36 16.47
C ASP A 48 6.35 -19.18 16.09
N ASP A 49 5.84 -18.46 17.10
CA ASP A 49 5.27 -17.13 16.87
C ASP A 49 6.41 -16.16 16.52
N LYS A 50 6.16 -15.23 15.58
CA LYS A 50 7.16 -14.29 15.08
C LYS A 50 6.63 -12.87 15.09
N LEU A 51 7.55 -11.91 15.12
CA LEU A 51 7.32 -10.52 14.75
C LEU A 51 7.98 -10.29 13.40
N ALA A 52 7.20 -9.87 12.42
CA ALA A 52 7.67 -9.52 11.09
C ALA A 52 7.65 -8.00 10.93
N VAL A 53 8.77 -7.45 10.49
CA VAL A 53 8.93 -6.01 10.22
C VAL A 53 8.89 -5.80 8.73
N TYR A 54 8.03 -4.89 8.31
CA TYR A 54 7.82 -4.52 6.92
C TYR A 54 8.13 -3.03 6.71
N GLY A 55 8.64 -2.70 5.53
CA GLY A 55 8.77 -1.34 5.02
C GLY A 55 7.71 -1.04 3.97
N ILE A 56 7.19 0.19 4.00
CA ILE A 56 6.34 0.75 2.96
C ILE A 56 6.73 2.21 2.72
N ASP A 57 6.62 2.63 1.46
CA ASP A 57 6.68 4.04 1.09
C ASP A 57 5.27 4.61 0.97
N ASP A 58 5.16 5.91 1.20
CA ASP A 58 3.90 6.62 1.00
C ASP A 58 3.65 6.85 -0.50
N PRO A 59 2.50 6.40 -1.06
CA PRO A 59 2.24 6.52 -2.49
C PRO A 59 2.11 7.98 -2.96
N ASP A 60 1.63 8.88 -2.11
CA ASP A 60 1.28 10.26 -2.47
C ASP A 60 2.31 11.26 -1.95
N VAL A 61 3.17 10.85 -1.02
CA VAL A 61 4.22 11.67 -0.42
C VAL A 61 5.58 11.00 -0.60
N GLU A 62 6.39 11.52 -1.52
CA GLU A 62 7.76 11.06 -1.68
C GLU A 62 8.62 11.45 -0.48
N GLY A 63 9.70 10.69 -0.25
CA GLY A 63 10.68 11.00 0.80
C GLY A 63 10.26 10.60 2.21
N VAL A 64 9.13 9.90 2.38
CA VAL A 64 8.72 9.28 3.64
C VAL A 64 8.65 7.77 3.50
N ALA A 65 9.34 7.06 4.40
CA ALA A 65 9.24 5.61 4.53
C ALA A 65 8.73 5.26 5.93
N CYS A 66 7.80 4.31 5.97
CA CYS A 66 7.19 3.79 7.19
C CYS A 66 7.58 2.33 7.39
N HIS A 67 7.90 2.00 8.63
CA HIS A 67 8.20 0.65 9.07
C HIS A 67 7.11 0.23 10.04
N PHE A 68 6.47 -0.91 9.79
CA PHE A 68 5.49 -1.45 10.72
C PHE A 68 5.84 -2.87 11.12
N THR A 69 5.52 -3.21 12.36
CA THR A 69 5.72 -4.56 12.89
C THR A 69 4.38 -5.21 13.08
N VAL A 70 4.24 -6.42 12.54
CA VAL A 70 3.08 -7.28 12.79
C VAL A 70 3.51 -8.60 13.41
N PRO A 71 2.78 -9.08 14.43
CA PRO A 71 2.89 -10.45 14.87
C PRO A 71 2.31 -11.41 13.84
N GLU A 72 2.97 -12.54 13.69
CA GLU A 72 2.59 -13.70 12.87
C GLU A 72 2.45 -14.91 13.80
N LYS A 73 1.29 -15.57 13.78
CA LYS A 73 1.03 -16.73 14.64
C LYS A 73 1.67 -18.00 14.09
N GLY A 74 2.45 -18.67 14.93
CA GLY A 74 2.96 -20.02 14.69
C GLY A 74 1.99 -21.10 15.16
N GLY A 75 2.46 -22.34 15.30
CA GLY A 75 1.63 -23.49 15.67
C GLY A 75 0.98 -24.16 14.46
N LEU A 76 0.24 -25.25 14.70
CA LEU A 76 -0.53 -25.93 13.64
C LEU A 76 -1.49 -24.96 12.94
N LYS A 77 -2.21 -24.12 13.70
CA LYS A 77 -3.13 -23.13 13.12
C LYS A 77 -2.43 -22.11 12.22
N GLY A 78 -1.23 -21.65 12.61
CA GLY A 78 -0.41 -20.75 11.80
C GLY A 78 0.10 -21.42 10.52
N MET A 79 0.55 -22.67 10.63
CA MET A 79 1.02 -23.46 9.49
C MET A 79 -0.09 -23.71 8.44
N PHE A 80 -1.33 -23.88 8.87
CA PHE A 80 -2.49 -24.02 7.97
C PHE A 80 -3.16 -22.68 7.61
N GLY A 81 -2.61 -21.53 8.02
CA GLY A 81 -3.15 -20.20 7.69
C GLY A 81 -4.52 -19.89 8.31
N VAL A 82 -4.94 -20.66 9.32
CA VAL A 82 -6.23 -20.50 10.03
C VAL A 82 -6.08 -19.80 11.37
N ALA A 83 -4.88 -19.31 11.69
CA ALA A 83 -4.65 -18.55 12.90
C ALA A 83 -5.26 -17.15 12.79
N GLU A 84 -5.93 -16.73 13.86
CA GLU A 84 -6.34 -15.35 14.00
C GLU A 84 -5.14 -14.52 14.47
N GLU A 85 -4.71 -13.56 13.66
CA GLU A 85 -3.59 -12.69 13.99
C GLU A 85 -3.94 -11.70 15.10
N VAL A 86 -2.99 -11.39 15.99
CA VAL A 86 -3.26 -10.45 17.10
C VAL A 86 -3.24 -9.01 16.62
N SER A 87 -4.03 -8.15 17.27
CA SER A 87 -4.24 -6.77 16.84
C SER A 87 -3.11 -5.81 17.22
N ASP A 88 -2.05 -6.29 17.87
CA ASP A 88 -0.89 -5.45 18.20
C ASP A 88 -0.15 -5.05 16.93
N VAL A 89 0.10 -3.75 16.81
CA VAL A 89 0.77 -3.11 15.68
C VAL A 89 1.71 -2.04 16.22
N SER A 90 2.86 -1.88 15.57
CA SER A 90 3.80 -0.80 15.83
C SER A 90 4.12 -0.10 14.52
N LEU A 91 4.26 1.22 14.53
CA LEU A 91 4.58 2.04 13.37
C LEU A 91 5.70 3.03 13.68
N ALA A 92 6.63 3.15 12.75
CA ALA A 92 7.68 4.15 12.76
C ALA A 92 7.92 4.69 11.35
N CYS A 93 7.51 5.93 11.11
CA CYS A 93 7.72 6.64 9.85
C CYS A 93 8.85 7.66 10.00
N ARG A 94 9.68 7.79 8.96
CA ARG A 94 10.82 8.70 8.91
C ARG A 94 10.92 9.38 7.55
N GLN A 95 11.42 10.61 7.57
CA GLN A 95 11.89 11.26 6.36
C GLN A 95 13.18 10.59 5.91
N VAL A 96 13.17 10.02 4.71
CA VAL A 96 14.30 9.32 4.07
C VAL A 96 14.80 10.03 2.80
N GLY A 97 14.13 11.13 2.41
CA GLY A 97 14.48 11.95 1.27
C GLY A 97 13.79 13.33 1.31
N PRO A 98 13.92 14.14 0.25
CA PRO A 98 13.17 15.38 0.13
C PRO A 98 11.67 15.07 0.05
N ILE A 99 10.88 15.71 0.92
CA ILE A 99 9.43 15.48 0.95
C ILE A 99 8.78 16.21 -0.22
N LYS A 100 8.10 15.46 -1.07
CA LYS A 100 7.36 15.98 -2.23
C LYS A 100 5.96 15.39 -2.26
N PHE A 101 4.96 16.25 -2.25
CA PHE A 101 3.56 15.84 -2.41
C PHE A 101 3.23 15.67 -3.90
N LYS A 102 2.78 14.47 -4.30
CA LYS A 102 2.39 14.17 -5.68
C LYS A 102 0.97 14.63 -5.99
N GLU A 103 0.08 14.49 -5.02
CA GLU A 103 -1.33 14.86 -5.14
C GLU A 103 -1.87 15.42 -3.82
N LYS A 104 -3.05 16.05 -3.91
CA LYS A 104 -3.78 16.47 -2.72
C LYS A 104 -4.45 15.26 -2.07
N PHE A 105 -4.58 15.27 -0.76
CA PHE A 105 -5.18 14.17 -0.01
C PHE A 105 -6.10 14.67 1.10
N GLU A 106 -7.10 13.87 1.44
CA GLU A 106 -8.02 14.16 2.55
C GLU A 106 -7.35 13.90 3.91
N GLN A 107 -7.84 14.54 4.97
CA GLN A 107 -7.42 14.19 6.33
C GLN A 107 -7.76 12.73 6.64
N GLY A 108 -6.74 11.94 7.01
CA GLY A 108 -6.91 10.51 7.26
C GLY A 108 -6.88 9.66 5.99
N ALA A 109 -6.33 10.17 4.88
CA ALA A 109 -6.14 9.42 3.65
C ALA A 109 -5.41 8.08 3.87
N LEU A 110 -5.87 7.05 3.16
CA LEU A 110 -5.33 5.70 3.27
C LEU A 110 -3.98 5.59 2.56
N VAL A 111 -2.92 5.30 3.33
CA VAL A 111 -1.57 5.06 2.81
C VAL A 111 -1.40 3.60 2.41
N TYR A 112 -1.85 2.69 3.28
CA TYR A 112 -1.67 1.26 3.08
C TYR A 112 -2.75 0.45 3.80
N ARG A 113 -3.14 -0.68 3.22
CA ARG A 113 -4.11 -1.61 3.80
C ARG A 113 -3.68 -3.05 3.57
N GLN A 114 -3.72 -3.85 4.63
CA GLN A 114 -3.46 -5.29 4.57
C GLN A 114 -4.57 -6.09 5.24
N SER A 115 -5.02 -7.17 4.58
CA SER A 115 -5.90 -8.16 5.20
C SER A 115 -5.06 -9.15 6.01
N ARG A 116 -5.40 -9.36 7.28
CA ARG A 116 -4.60 -10.15 8.24
C ARG A 116 -5.22 -11.50 8.61
N SER A 117 -6.44 -11.82 8.18
CA SER A 117 -7.04 -13.14 8.39
C SER A 117 -8.17 -13.43 7.42
N LEU A 118 -8.52 -14.72 7.30
CA LEU A 118 -9.70 -15.18 6.56
C LEU A 118 -11.03 -14.65 7.14
N PHE A 119 -11.03 -14.26 8.43
CA PHE A 119 -12.22 -13.81 9.15
C PHE A 119 -11.99 -12.44 9.81
N PHE A 120 -11.85 -11.38 9.01
CA PHE A 120 -12.25 -10.01 9.43
C PHE A 120 -11.26 -9.10 10.17
N LYS A 121 -9.94 -9.28 10.07
CA LYS A 121 -8.98 -8.27 10.55
C LYS A 121 -8.32 -7.54 9.39
N LYS A 122 -8.52 -6.22 9.33
CA LYS A 122 -7.87 -5.34 8.36
C LYS A 122 -6.97 -4.38 9.12
N MET A 123 -5.70 -4.36 8.78
CA MET A 123 -4.77 -3.32 9.26
C MET A 123 -4.74 -2.20 8.23
N GLN A 124 -4.78 -0.97 8.70
CA GLN A 124 -4.76 0.23 7.87
C GLN A 124 -3.71 1.19 8.42
N VAL A 125 -2.95 1.81 7.52
CA VAL A 125 -2.10 2.95 7.80
C VAL A 125 -2.74 4.15 7.11
N VAL A 126 -3.05 5.18 7.87
CA VAL A 126 -3.64 6.43 7.39
C VAL A 126 -2.72 7.60 7.68
N ARG A 127 -2.81 8.65 6.86
CA ARG A 127 -2.01 9.88 6.96
C ARG A 127 -2.91 11.08 7.15
N GLY A 128 -2.52 11.97 8.05
CA GLY A 128 -3.05 13.31 8.20
C GLY A 128 -1.96 14.36 8.16
N CYS A 129 -2.35 15.63 7.97
CA CYS A 129 -1.46 16.78 8.06
C CYS A 129 -1.81 17.61 9.30
N ASP A 130 -0.85 17.79 10.21
CA ASP A 130 -0.91 18.86 11.21
C ASP A 130 -0.40 20.16 10.58
N ALA A 131 -1.33 20.91 9.99
CA ALA A 131 -1.06 22.16 9.29
C ALA A 131 -0.36 23.21 10.17
N LYS A 132 -0.62 23.22 11.48
CA LYS A 132 -0.04 24.20 12.40
C LYS A 132 1.45 23.97 12.59
N ARG A 133 1.88 22.71 12.63
CA ARG A 133 3.27 22.32 12.91
C ARG A 133 4.04 21.89 11.66
N ASN A 134 3.36 21.81 10.51
CA ASN A 134 3.89 21.26 9.27
C ASN A 134 4.44 19.83 9.46
N VAL A 135 3.60 18.96 10.02
CA VAL A 135 3.96 17.57 10.38
C VAL A 135 2.98 16.62 9.72
N LEU A 136 3.49 15.58 9.07
CA LEU A 136 2.69 14.45 8.61
C LEU A 136 2.51 13.47 9.77
N VAL A 137 1.26 13.14 10.07
CA VAL A 137 0.90 12.24 11.16
C VAL A 137 0.38 10.96 10.55
N TYR A 138 1.06 9.86 10.82
CA TYR A 138 0.67 8.52 10.38
C TYR A 138 0.10 7.75 11.55
N LEU A 139 -1.04 7.12 11.34
CA LEU A 139 -1.72 6.27 12.32
C LEU A 139 -1.89 4.88 11.72
N VAL A 140 -1.39 3.85 12.41
CA VAL A 140 -1.76 2.46 12.12
C VAL A 140 -2.81 2.00 13.12
N TYR A 141 -3.84 1.32 12.63
CA TYR A 141 -4.85 0.67 13.46
C TYR A 141 -5.38 -0.60 12.77
N THR A 142 -5.99 -1.48 13.57
CA THR A 142 -6.62 -2.70 13.05
C THR A 142 -8.12 -2.64 13.30
N ASP A 143 -8.92 -2.85 12.27
CA ASP A 143 -10.36 -2.99 12.43
C ASP A 143 -10.70 -4.38 12.98
N LYS A 144 -11.51 -4.42 14.03
CA LYS A 144 -12.22 -5.63 14.46
C LYS A 144 -13.72 -5.38 14.29
N LEU A 145 -14.41 -6.32 13.67
CA LEU A 145 -15.81 -6.17 13.25
C LEU A 145 -16.82 -5.99 14.39
N ILE A 146 -16.46 -6.27 15.65
CA ILE A 146 -17.41 -6.37 16.78
C ILE A 146 -17.11 -5.35 17.90
N GLU A 147 -15.84 -4.98 18.16
CA GLU A 147 -15.49 -4.13 19.32
C GLU A 147 -14.56 -2.95 18.97
N GLY A 148 -14.15 -2.80 17.69
CA GLY A 148 -12.99 -1.98 17.34
C GLY A 148 -11.70 -2.55 17.94
N SER A 149 -10.53 -2.19 17.42
CA SER A 149 -9.28 -2.47 18.14
C SER A 149 -8.73 -1.18 18.72
N PRO A 150 -8.67 -1.04 20.06
CA PRO A 150 -8.02 0.12 20.68
C PRO A 150 -6.49 0.11 20.45
N LYS A 151 -5.95 -0.94 19.82
CA LYS A 151 -4.53 -1.06 19.50
C LYS A 151 -4.22 -0.29 18.23
N ASN A 152 -3.49 0.79 18.43
CA ASN A 152 -2.98 1.65 17.38
C ASN A 152 -1.55 2.09 17.70
N SER A 153 -0.90 2.67 16.72
CA SER A 153 0.40 3.31 16.89
C SER A 153 0.48 4.52 15.97
N THR A 154 0.98 5.64 16.50
CA THR A 154 1.11 6.91 15.78
C THR A 154 2.58 7.23 15.59
N SER A 155 2.94 7.67 14.39
CA SER A 155 4.26 8.23 14.08
C SER A 155 4.10 9.60 13.44
N SER A 156 4.97 10.53 13.79
CA SER A 156 4.93 11.90 13.27
C SER A 156 6.23 12.19 12.51
N VAL A 157 6.09 12.69 11.29
CA VAL A 157 7.21 13.05 10.40
C VAL A 157 7.14 14.56 10.16
N PRO A 158 8.01 15.36 10.80
CA PRO A 158 8.07 16.78 10.51
C PRO A 158 8.54 17.01 9.07
N VAL A 159 7.88 17.90 8.34
CA VAL A 159 8.29 18.27 6.99
C VAL A 159 9.43 19.28 7.09
N MET A 160 10.65 18.76 7.11
CA MET A 160 11.87 19.55 7.31
C MET A 160 12.63 19.75 5.99
N PRO A 161 13.45 20.82 5.88
CA PRO A 161 14.35 20.99 4.75
C PRO A 161 15.26 19.76 4.58
N TRP A 162 15.48 19.34 3.33
CA TRP A 162 16.37 18.23 3.01
C TRP A 162 17.50 18.71 2.12
N ALA A 163 18.74 18.61 2.58
CA ALA A 163 19.93 19.03 1.82
C ALA A 163 19.85 20.47 1.22
N GLY A 164 19.15 21.38 1.89
CA GLY A 164 18.98 22.76 1.45
C GLY A 164 17.74 23.04 0.59
N GLU A 165 16.96 22.02 0.22
CA GLU A 165 15.64 22.22 -0.40
C GLU A 165 14.64 22.76 0.65
N PRO A 166 13.93 23.86 0.36
CA PRO A 166 12.95 24.41 1.30
C PRO A 166 11.77 23.44 1.48
N PRO A 167 11.25 23.28 2.71
CA PRO A 167 10.17 22.33 2.99
C PRO A 167 8.86 22.82 2.37
N GLN A 168 8.12 21.91 1.74
CA GLN A 168 6.73 22.15 1.35
C GLN A 168 5.84 22.22 2.60
N LYS A 169 4.72 22.95 2.51
CA LYS A 169 3.72 22.98 3.58
C LYS A 169 2.67 21.92 3.31
N CYS A 170 2.48 20.97 4.22
CA CYS A 170 1.45 19.93 4.04
C CYS A 170 0.03 20.53 3.98
N ALA A 171 -0.17 21.71 4.57
CA ALA A 171 -1.44 22.44 4.52
C ALA A 171 -1.88 22.81 3.10
N ASP A 172 -0.93 23.00 2.17
CA ASP A 172 -1.25 23.34 0.77
C ASP A 172 -1.78 22.13 -0.02
N PHE A 173 -1.60 20.93 0.54
CA PHE A 173 -1.92 19.64 -0.10
C PHE A 173 -3.04 18.87 0.62
N VAL A 174 -3.56 19.38 1.73
CA VAL A 174 -4.70 18.75 2.40
C VAL A 174 -6.01 19.34 1.91
N THR A 175 -7.00 18.48 1.64
CA THR A 175 -8.38 18.88 1.40
C THR A 175 -9.20 18.65 2.66
N ASP A 176 -10.03 19.64 3.00
CA ASP A 176 -10.98 19.57 4.11
C ASP A 176 -12.07 18.50 3.86
#